data_AF-A0A520E8A0-F1
#
_entry.id   AF-A0A520E8A0-F1
#
_cell.length_a   1.000
_cell.length_b   1.000
_cell.length_c   1.000
_cell.angle_alpha   90.00
_cell.angle_beta   90.00
_cell.angle_gamma   90.00
#
_symmetry.space_group_name_H-M   'P 1'
#
loop_
_entity.id
_entity.type
_entity.pdbx_description
1 polymer ?
#
loop_
_entity_poly.entity_id
_entity_poly.type
_entity_poly.pdbx_seq_one_letter_code
_entity_poly.pdbx_strand_id
1 'polypeptide(L)'
;MNLTIDPAQRAALKQGRVLDSMVAGREVNERQLIEVLAELVLTNTEVDPRFQSAVNAVIAKASIRERLPSRKKGAKIGEGHASHQPDAVAARFYNLLDGGLTSGAAIRETADKVGLSVRAVERLVKEGRQWYSAEREGREQQRRSNRILHGVEELLPVCEPPELEDFPLGLAGLEKEKALRILSDSIHAAFRSD
;
A
#
# COMPACT_ATOMS: atom_id res chain seq x y z
N MET A 1 31.61 -14.18 -21.56
CA MET A 1 31.83 -12.92 -22.30
C MET A 1 30.84 -11.91 -21.75
N ASN A 2 31.31 -10.89 -21.03
CA ASN A 2 30.44 -9.81 -20.53
C ASN A 2 30.29 -8.79 -21.66
N LEU A 3 29.11 -8.75 -22.30
CA LEU A 3 28.77 -7.72 -23.27
C LEU A 3 28.57 -6.40 -22.50
N THR A 4 29.58 -5.54 -22.54
CA THR A 4 29.48 -4.15 -22.09
C THR A 4 28.57 -3.41 -23.06
N ILE A 5 27.29 -3.30 -22.70
CA ILE A 5 26.31 -2.51 -23.45
C ILE A 5 26.74 -1.04 -23.35
N ASP A 6 26.83 -0.38 -24.50
CA ASP A 6 27.10 1.05 -24.62
C ASP A 6 26.09 1.88 -23.78
N PRO A 7 26.55 2.87 -22.99
CA PRO A 7 25.66 3.68 -22.15
C PRO A 7 24.48 4.33 -22.89
N ALA A 8 24.68 4.78 -24.14
CA ALA A 8 23.61 5.36 -24.95
C ALA A 8 22.57 4.31 -25.37
N GLN A 9 23.02 3.14 -25.84
CA GLN A 9 22.13 2.00 -26.12
C GLN A 9 21.33 1.57 -24.88
N ARG A 10 21.98 1.56 -23.70
CA ARG A 10 21.29 1.25 -22.44
C ARG A 10 20.21 2.29 -22.11
N ALA A 11 20.47 3.58 -22.33
CA ALA A 11 19.51 4.65 -22.10
C ALA A 11 18.30 4.54 -23.05
N ALA A 12 18.55 4.29 -24.33
CA ALA A 12 17.49 4.04 -25.32
C ALA A 12 16.62 2.83 -24.97
N LEU A 13 17.22 1.73 -24.52
CA LEU A 13 16.49 0.54 -24.06
C LEU A 13 15.62 0.82 -22.83
N LYS A 14 16.10 1.68 -21.90
CA LYS A 14 15.31 2.09 -20.73
C LYS A 14 14.10 2.93 -21.14
N GLN A 15 14.28 3.88 -22.07
CA GLN A 15 13.18 4.67 -22.64
C GLN A 15 12.13 3.75 -23.29
N GLY A 16 12.56 2.82 -24.14
CA GLY A 16 11.66 1.87 -24.81
C GLY A 16 10.81 1.06 -23.83
N ARG A 17 11.43 0.49 -22.79
CA ARG A 17 10.71 -0.27 -21.75
C ARG A 17 9.65 0.55 -21.01
N VAL A 18 9.94 1.83 -20.77
CA VAL A 18 8.98 2.73 -20.12
C VAL A 18 7.80 3.00 -21.04
N LEU A 19 8.06 3.29 -22.32
CA LEU A 19 7.02 3.49 -23.32
C LEU A 19 6.14 2.25 -23.49
N ASP A 20 6.73 1.06 -23.56
CA ASP A 20 5.99 -0.21 -23.63
C ASP A 20 5.07 -0.41 -22.42
N SER A 21 5.56 -0.04 -21.22
CA SER A 21 4.76 -0.11 -19.99
C SER A 21 3.58 0.85 -20.02
N MET A 22 3.77 2.07 -20.54
CA MET A 22 2.70 3.06 -20.72
C MET A 22 1.65 2.58 -21.73
N VAL A 23 2.08 2.03 -22.86
CA VAL A 23 1.18 1.48 -23.88
C VAL A 23 0.36 0.31 -23.32
N ALA A 24 0.97 -0.52 -22.48
CA ALA A 24 0.29 -1.60 -21.77
C ALA A 24 -0.59 -1.15 -20.60
N GLY A 25 -0.74 0.16 -20.35
CA GLY A 25 -1.56 0.72 -19.28
C GLY A 25 -1.03 0.45 -17.87
N ARG A 26 0.26 0.10 -17.73
CA ARG A 26 0.88 -0.16 -16.42
C ARG A 26 1.26 1.14 -15.74
N GLU A 27 1.17 1.17 -14.41
CA GLU A 27 1.67 2.30 -13.64
C GLU A 27 3.18 2.47 -13.81
N VAL A 28 3.60 3.65 -14.27
CA VAL A 28 5.00 4.02 -14.40
C VAL A 28 5.41 4.90 -13.23
N ASN A 29 6.55 4.60 -12.62
CA ASN A 29 7.09 5.39 -11.52
C ASN A 29 7.58 6.76 -12.03
N GLU A 30 6.96 7.84 -11.55
CA GLU A 30 7.31 9.23 -11.92
C GLU A 30 8.79 9.57 -11.74
N ARG A 31 9.44 9.01 -10.72
CA ARG A 31 10.88 9.22 -10.52
C ARG A 31 11.71 8.49 -11.58
N GLN A 32 11.30 7.28 -11.96
CA GLN A 32 11.98 6.52 -13.01
C GLN A 32 11.96 7.28 -14.34
N LEU A 33 10.86 7.98 -14.64
CA LEU A 33 10.77 8.87 -15.81
C LEU A 33 11.85 9.96 -15.77
N ILE A 34 12.01 10.64 -14.64
CA ILE A 34 13.04 11.68 -14.47
C ILE A 34 14.46 11.10 -14.54
N GLU A 35 14.70 9.94 -13.92
CA GLU A 35 16.01 9.26 -13.95
C GLU A 35 16.39 8.83 -15.38
N VAL A 36 15.45 8.28 -16.14
CA VAL A 36 15.68 7.93 -17.54
C VAL A 36 15.91 9.18 -18.40
N LEU A 37 15.14 10.27 -18.20
CA LEU A 37 15.39 11.53 -18.89
C LEU A 37 16.82 12.05 -18.62
N ALA A 38 17.25 12.04 -17.35
CA ALA A 38 18.59 12.47 -16.99
C ALA A 38 19.67 11.62 -17.69
N GLU A 39 19.49 10.30 -17.78
CA GLU A 39 20.41 9.42 -18.52
C GLU A 39 20.43 9.71 -20.03
N LEU A 40 19.27 9.94 -20.65
CA LEU A 40 19.18 10.28 -22.08
C LEU A 40 19.92 11.59 -22.38
N VAL A 41 19.71 12.62 -21.55
CA VAL A 41 20.39 13.92 -21.68
C VAL A 41 21.91 13.78 -21.48
N LEU A 42 22.35 13.07 -20.44
CA LEU A 42 23.78 12.88 -20.15
C LEU A 42 24.52 12.08 -21.23
N THR A 43 23.81 11.24 -21.97
CA THR A 43 24.37 10.43 -23.06
C THR A 43 24.14 11.05 -24.45
N ASN A 44 23.52 12.22 -24.52
CA ASN A 44 23.09 12.86 -25.77
C ASN A 44 22.25 11.92 -26.67
N THR A 45 21.44 11.07 -26.04
CA THR A 45 20.55 10.13 -26.74
C THR A 45 19.24 10.83 -27.09
N GLU A 46 18.68 10.52 -28.26
CA GLU A 46 17.40 11.08 -28.70
C GLU A 46 16.25 10.72 -27.73
N VAL A 47 15.45 11.74 -27.41
CA VAL A 47 14.30 11.60 -26.50
C VAL A 47 13.04 11.48 -27.34
N ASP A 48 12.29 10.39 -27.15
CA ASP A 48 11.04 10.16 -27.86
C ASP A 48 9.98 11.20 -27.46
N PRO A 49 9.22 11.81 -28.40
CA PRO A 49 8.22 12.83 -28.09
C PRO A 49 7.14 12.38 -27.10
N ARG A 50 6.71 11.11 -27.14
CA ARG A 50 5.72 10.56 -26.21
C ARG A 50 6.29 10.44 -24.81
N PHE A 51 7.54 10.02 -24.71
CA PHE A 51 8.26 9.97 -23.45
C PHE A 51 8.46 11.38 -22.88
N GLN A 52 8.89 12.33 -23.72
CA GLN A 52 9.05 13.74 -23.35
C GLN A 52 7.74 14.33 -22.81
N SER A 53 6.60 14.05 -23.45
CA SER A 53 5.29 14.51 -22.98
C SER A 53 4.96 13.98 -21.58
N ALA A 54 5.25 12.71 -21.31
CA ALA A 54 5.02 12.10 -20.00
C ALA A 54 5.91 12.73 -18.92
N VAL A 55 7.18 12.95 -19.23
CA VAL A 55 8.12 13.59 -18.28
C VAL A 55 7.73 15.04 -18.02
N ASN A 56 7.31 15.79 -19.04
CA ASN A 56 6.85 17.16 -18.88
C ASN A 56 5.64 17.26 -17.93
N ALA A 57 4.70 16.31 -18.01
CA ALA A 57 3.57 16.26 -17.09
C ALA A 57 4.02 16.03 -15.63
N VAL A 58 5.00 15.14 -15.42
CA VAL A 58 5.59 14.90 -14.09
C VAL A 58 6.31 16.14 -13.57
N ILE A 59 7.09 16.82 -14.41
CA ILE A 59 7.81 18.04 -14.04
C ILE A 59 6.80 19.14 -13.70
N ALA A 60 5.77 19.36 -14.51
CA ALA A 60 4.72 20.35 -14.23
C ALA A 60 4.03 20.08 -12.89
N LYS A 61 3.68 18.82 -12.62
CA LYS A 61 3.13 18.40 -11.32
C LYS A 61 4.09 18.66 -10.17
N ALA A 62 5.39 18.41 -10.36
CA ALA A 62 6.42 18.65 -9.35
C ALA A 62 6.62 20.14 -9.08
N SER A 63 6.57 20.99 -10.11
CA SER A 63 6.65 22.44 -10.01
C SER A 63 5.49 23.02 -9.22
N ILE A 64 4.26 22.58 -9.48
CA ILE A 64 3.06 23.01 -8.72
C ILE A 64 3.16 22.63 -7.24
N ARG A 65 3.76 21.47 -6.95
CA ARG A 65 3.95 20.96 -5.58
C ARG A 65 5.24 21.45 -4.91
N GLU A 66 6.04 22.24 -5.61
CA GLU A 66 7.38 22.69 -5.21
C GLU A 66 8.30 21.55 -4.72
N ARG A 67 8.08 20.33 -5.24
CA ARG A 67 8.77 19.13 -4.77
C ARG A 67 8.88 18.07 -5.87
N LEU A 68 10.09 17.56 -6.07
CA LEU A 68 10.35 16.43 -6.97
C LEU A 68 9.73 15.13 -6.46
N PRO A 69 9.36 14.20 -7.37
CA PRO A 69 8.92 12.85 -7.01
C PRO A 69 9.92 12.20 -6.06
N SER A 70 9.44 11.87 -4.86
CA SER A 70 10.29 11.24 -3.85
C SER A 70 10.85 9.93 -4.38
N ARG A 71 12.09 9.58 -4.02
CA ARG A 71 12.56 8.20 -4.17
C ARG A 71 11.56 7.36 -3.39
N LYS A 72 10.74 6.55 -4.06
CA LYS A 72 10.16 5.39 -3.40
C LYS A 72 11.37 4.55 -2.97
N LYS A 73 11.95 4.84 -1.79
CA LYS A 73 12.66 3.85 -0.96
C LYS A 73 11.67 2.70 -0.92
N GLY A 74 12.04 1.59 -1.59
CA GLY A 74 11.11 0.65 -2.22
C GLY A 74 9.79 0.53 -1.49
N ALA A 75 8.68 0.71 -2.22
CA ALA A 75 7.29 0.66 -1.73
C ALA A 75 7.13 0.97 -0.23
N LYS A 76 6.62 2.17 0.12
CA LYS A 76 6.05 2.34 1.46
C LYS A 76 5.18 1.12 1.75
N ILE A 77 5.49 0.48 2.87
CA ILE A 77 4.82 -0.70 3.41
C ILE A 77 3.31 -0.45 3.32
N GLY A 78 2.59 -1.33 2.62
CA GLY A 78 1.14 -1.27 2.47
C GLY A 78 0.62 -1.08 1.04
N GLU A 79 1.27 -0.29 0.17
CA GLU A 79 0.59 0.15 -1.07
C GLU A 79 0.54 -0.90 -2.21
N GLY A 80 1.39 -1.93 -2.19
CA GLY A 80 1.36 -3.04 -3.16
C GLY A 80 0.99 -4.40 -2.57
N HIS A 81 0.80 -4.46 -1.24
CA HIS A 81 0.46 -5.68 -0.50
C HIS A 81 -0.82 -5.51 0.33
N ALA A 82 -1.60 -4.44 0.08
CA ALA A 82 -2.85 -4.16 0.78
C ALA A 82 -3.87 -5.32 0.76
N SER A 83 -3.68 -6.31 -0.13
CA SER A 83 -4.46 -7.56 -0.15
C SER A 83 -4.14 -8.51 1.01
N HIS A 84 -2.89 -8.56 1.48
CA HIS A 84 -2.45 -9.57 2.43
C HIS A 84 -2.17 -8.93 3.79
N GLN A 85 -3.19 -8.93 4.64
CA GLN A 85 -3.05 -8.57 6.04
C GLN A 85 -1.94 -9.42 6.69
N PRO A 86 -0.96 -8.79 7.38
CA PRO A 86 0.14 -9.50 8.05
C PRO A 86 -0.36 -10.66 8.94
N ASP A 87 -1.51 -10.45 9.58
CA ASP A 87 -2.15 -11.42 10.46
C ASP A 87 -2.62 -12.68 9.71
N ALA A 88 -3.17 -12.53 8.50
CA ALA A 88 -3.59 -13.66 7.69
C ALA A 88 -2.40 -14.50 7.19
N VAL A 89 -1.28 -13.83 6.87
CA VAL A 89 -0.04 -14.50 6.47
C VAL A 89 0.61 -15.22 7.65
N ALA A 90 0.67 -14.57 8.82
CA ALA A 90 1.17 -15.18 10.05
C ALA A 90 0.31 -16.38 10.48
N ALA A 91 -1.02 -16.28 10.41
CA ALA A 91 -1.93 -17.38 10.73
C ALA A 91 -1.69 -18.60 9.85
N ARG A 92 -1.54 -18.41 8.53
CA ARG A 92 -1.24 -19.51 7.59
C ARG A 92 0.11 -20.15 7.88
N PHE A 93 1.14 -19.34 8.12
CA PHE A 93 2.47 -19.83 8.46
C PHE A 93 2.45 -20.67 9.75
N TYR A 94 1.83 -20.17 10.82
CA TYR A 94 1.76 -20.89 12.10
C TYR A 94 0.87 -22.14 12.02
N ASN A 95 -0.18 -22.15 11.20
CA ASN A 95 -0.96 -23.37 10.93
C ASN A 95 -0.13 -24.49 10.31
N LEU A 96 0.78 -24.16 9.39
CA LEU A 96 1.68 -25.13 8.77
C LEU A 96 2.72 -25.64 9.77
N LEU A 97 3.25 -24.76 10.62
CA LEU A 97 4.13 -25.17 11.73
C LEU A 97 3.42 -26.10 12.71
N ASP A 98 2.18 -25.77 13.12
CA ASP A 98 1.37 -26.59 14.02
C ASP A 98 0.96 -27.92 13.38
N GLY A 99 0.91 -27.98 12.04
CA GLY A 99 0.74 -29.20 11.24
C GLY A 99 2.00 -30.07 11.11
N GLY A 100 3.11 -29.69 11.73
CA GLY A 100 4.35 -30.47 11.76
C GLY A 100 5.36 -30.13 10.66
N LEU A 101 5.14 -29.08 9.86
CA LEU A 101 6.13 -28.63 8.89
C LEU A 101 7.30 -27.90 9.58
N THR A 102 8.48 -28.02 8.99
CA THR A 102 9.63 -27.21 9.41
C THR A 102 9.46 -25.75 8.98
N SER A 103 10.04 -24.82 9.74
CA SER A 103 9.93 -23.37 9.47
C SER A 103 10.27 -23.01 8.02
N GLY A 104 11.37 -23.54 7.47
CA GLY A 104 11.76 -23.27 6.08
C GLY A 104 10.84 -23.89 5.02
N ALA A 105 10.11 -24.96 5.35
CA ALA A 105 9.09 -25.53 4.46
C ALA A 105 7.79 -24.73 4.55
N ALA A 106 7.36 -24.37 5.75
CA ALA A 106 6.18 -23.55 5.99
C ALA A 106 6.26 -22.16 5.34
N ILE A 107 7.43 -21.51 5.36
CA ILE A 107 7.64 -20.21 4.69
C ILE A 107 7.49 -20.36 3.17
N ARG A 108 8.11 -21.39 2.57
CA ARG A 108 8.04 -21.63 1.13
C ARG A 108 6.62 -21.94 0.68
N GLU A 109 5.93 -22.80 1.41
CA GLU A 109 4.55 -23.14 1.09
C GLU A 109 3.59 -21.96 1.29
N THR A 110 3.84 -21.09 2.29
CA THR A 110 3.08 -19.85 2.48
C THR A 110 3.37 -18.85 1.36
N ALA A 111 4.62 -18.75 0.90
CA ALA A 111 5.04 -17.92 -0.21
C ALA A 111 4.33 -18.33 -1.52
N ASP A 112 4.31 -19.63 -1.81
CA ASP A 112 3.66 -20.19 -2.99
C ASP A 112 2.13 -19.96 -2.96
N LYS A 113 1.48 -20.20 -1.80
CA LYS A 113 0.02 -20.05 -1.66
C LYS A 113 -0.46 -18.60 -1.70
N VAL A 114 0.38 -17.65 -1.27
CA VAL A 114 0.04 -16.22 -1.21
C VAL A 114 0.62 -15.46 -2.42
N GLY A 115 1.39 -16.13 -3.29
CA GLY A 115 2.03 -15.50 -4.45
C GLY A 115 3.08 -14.45 -4.05
N LEU A 116 3.72 -14.64 -2.90
CA LEU A 116 4.72 -13.72 -2.34
C LEU A 116 6.12 -14.31 -2.39
N SER A 117 7.14 -13.46 -2.33
CA SER A 117 8.51 -13.93 -2.14
C SER A 117 8.72 -14.45 -0.71
N VAL A 118 9.61 -15.43 -0.55
CA VAL A 118 10.05 -15.96 0.76
C VAL A 118 10.41 -14.83 1.74
N ARG A 119 11.20 -13.85 1.30
CA ARG A 119 11.59 -12.70 2.13
C ARG A 119 10.40 -11.81 2.52
N ALA A 120 9.39 -11.69 1.66
CA ALA A 120 8.19 -10.92 1.98
C ALA A 120 7.35 -11.64 3.04
N VAL A 121 7.22 -12.97 2.95
CA VAL A 121 6.54 -13.80 3.96
C VAL A 121 7.27 -13.73 5.30
N GLU A 122 8.59 -13.90 5.33
CA GLU A 122 9.39 -13.79 6.56
C GLU A 122 9.17 -12.46 7.28
N ARG A 123 9.10 -11.38 6.51
CA ARG A 123 8.84 -10.04 7.04
C ARG A 123 7.42 -9.91 7.58
N LEU A 124 6.40 -10.35 6.83
CA LEU A 124 4.99 -10.27 7.25
C LEU A 124 4.70 -11.17 8.46
N VAL A 125 5.32 -12.35 8.53
CA VAL A 125 5.26 -13.24 9.70
C VAL A 125 5.86 -12.55 10.92
N LYS A 126 7.00 -11.85 10.78
CA LYS A 126 7.62 -11.10 11.88
C LYS A 126 6.74 -9.95 12.37
N GLU A 127 6.02 -9.30 11.46
CA GLU A 127 5.08 -8.21 11.76
C GLU A 127 3.81 -8.75 12.44
N GLY A 128 3.19 -9.79 11.90
CA GLY A 128 2.02 -10.45 12.48
C GLY A 128 2.31 -11.25 13.75
N ARG A 129 3.58 -11.53 14.07
CA ARG A 129 3.97 -12.19 15.34
C ARG A 129 3.59 -11.37 16.57
N GLN A 130 3.41 -10.06 16.45
CA GLN A 130 2.90 -9.25 17.56
C GLN A 130 1.48 -9.66 17.97
N TRP A 131 0.70 -10.23 17.04
CA TRP A 131 -0.69 -10.63 17.24
C TRP A 131 -0.87 -12.13 17.47
N TYR A 132 0.11 -12.96 17.06
CA TYR A 132 0.11 -14.41 17.29
C TYR A 132 1.28 -14.79 18.20
N SER A 133 0.98 -15.20 19.44
CA SER A 133 1.99 -15.67 20.40
C SER A 133 2.88 -16.77 19.81
N ALA A 134 4.15 -16.79 20.24
CA ALA A 134 5.09 -17.84 19.83
C ALA A 134 4.65 -19.25 20.27
N GLU A 135 3.85 -19.33 21.34
CA GLU A 135 3.32 -20.56 21.91
C GLU A 135 1.95 -20.94 21.31
N ARG A 136 1.72 -22.25 21.17
CA ARG A 136 0.52 -22.83 20.55
C ARG A 136 -0.76 -22.51 21.32
N GLU A 137 -0.69 -22.51 22.66
CA GLU A 137 -1.83 -22.21 23.53
C GLU A 137 -2.33 -20.77 23.38
N GLY A 138 -1.41 -19.80 23.32
CA GLY A 138 -1.80 -18.41 23.07
C GLY A 138 -2.38 -18.19 21.67
N ARG A 139 -1.96 -18.96 20.65
CA ARG A 139 -2.58 -18.92 19.31
C ARG A 139 -4.00 -19.46 19.32
N GLU A 140 -4.27 -20.51 20.08
CA GLU A 140 -5.62 -21.07 20.23
C GLU A 140 -6.54 -20.15 21.04
N GLN A 141 -6.04 -19.51 22.09
CA GLN A 141 -6.77 -18.50 22.86
C GLN A 141 -7.13 -17.27 22.01
N GLN A 142 -6.20 -16.82 21.16
CA GLN A 142 -6.45 -15.72 20.21
C GLN A 142 -7.54 -16.09 19.18
N ARG A 143 -7.53 -17.32 18.65
CA ARG A 143 -8.58 -17.81 17.72
C ARG A 143 -9.94 -17.84 18.38
N ARG A 144 -10.01 -18.26 19.66
CA ARG A 144 -11.26 -18.24 20.43
C ARG A 144 -11.76 -16.81 20.62
N SER A 145 -10.89 -15.88 20.96
CA SER A 145 -11.24 -14.46 21.12
C SER A 145 -11.76 -13.82 19.83
N ASN A 146 -11.05 -14.02 18.71
CA ASN A 146 -11.47 -13.48 17.40
C ASN A 146 -12.77 -14.12 16.89
N ARG A 147 -13.02 -15.39 17.19
CA ARG A 147 -14.29 -16.05 16.85
C ARG A 147 -15.46 -15.46 17.65
N ILE A 148 -15.23 -15.07 18.91
CA ILE A 148 -16.23 -14.38 19.72
C ILE A 148 -16.49 -12.99 19.16
N LEU A 149 -15.46 -12.21 18.82
CA LEU A 149 -15.63 -10.88 18.24
C LEU A 149 -16.42 -10.88 16.93
N HIS A 150 -16.09 -11.76 15.98
CA HIS A 150 -16.86 -11.86 14.73
C HIS A 150 -18.25 -12.49 14.91
N GLY A 151 -18.45 -13.36 15.90
CA GLY A 151 -19.78 -13.87 16.24
C GLY A 151 -20.68 -12.83 16.94
N VAL A 152 -20.09 -11.85 17.62
CA VAL A 152 -20.82 -10.71 18.21
C VAL A 152 -21.22 -9.71 17.14
N GLU A 153 -20.42 -9.54 16.08
CA GLU A 153 -20.74 -8.71 14.92
C GLU A 153 -22.03 -9.16 14.20
N GLU A 154 -22.35 -10.47 14.24
CA GLU A 154 -23.61 -11.05 13.74
C GLU A 154 -24.83 -10.85 14.66
N LEU A 155 -24.61 -10.51 15.93
CA LEU A 155 -25.67 -10.35 16.96
C LEU A 155 -25.90 -8.91 17.39
N LEU A 156 -25.09 -7.97 16.89
CA LEU A 156 -25.39 -6.55 17.08
C LEU A 156 -26.64 -6.23 16.25
N PRO A 157 -27.72 -5.70 16.87
CA PRO A 157 -28.84 -5.20 16.10
C PRO A 157 -28.27 -4.19 15.11
N VAL A 158 -28.56 -4.39 13.82
CA VAL A 158 -28.27 -3.41 12.79
C VAL A 158 -29.06 -2.17 13.18
N CYS A 159 -28.41 -1.23 13.85
CA CYS A 159 -28.93 0.11 13.96
C CYS A 159 -28.90 0.65 12.54
N GLU A 160 -30.05 0.60 11.88
CA GLU A 160 -30.25 1.32 10.63
C GLU A 160 -29.75 2.75 10.86
N PRO A 161 -28.80 3.24 10.05
CA PRO A 161 -28.36 4.61 10.18
C PRO A 161 -29.62 5.48 10.06
N PRO A 162 -29.87 6.41 11.00
CA PRO A 162 -31.03 7.28 10.91
C PRO A 162 -30.99 7.98 9.54
N GLU A 163 -32.13 8.01 8.84
CA GLU A 163 -32.26 8.72 7.58
C GLU A 163 -31.80 10.16 7.79
N LEU A 164 -30.61 10.47 7.27
CA LEU A 164 -30.02 11.80 7.33
C LEU A 164 -30.75 12.66 6.30
N GLU A 165 -31.94 13.14 6.67
CA GLU A 165 -32.57 14.27 6.00
C GLU A 165 -31.59 15.46 6.05
N ASP A 166 -31.15 15.90 4.88
CA ASP A 166 -30.54 17.20 4.59
C ASP A 166 -29.53 17.76 5.61
N PHE A 167 -28.52 16.97 5.99
CA PHE A 167 -27.31 17.56 6.56
C PHE A 167 -26.47 18.21 5.46
N PRO A 168 -26.20 19.53 5.49
CA PRO A 168 -25.34 20.17 4.50
C PRO A 168 -23.96 19.51 4.54
N LEU A 169 -23.46 19.12 3.36
CA LEU A 169 -22.17 18.48 3.08
C LEU A 169 -21.00 19.15 3.83
N GLY A 170 -20.78 18.75 5.07
CA GLY A 170 -19.60 19.06 5.87
C GLY A 170 -19.40 20.53 6.24
N LEU A 171 -18.37 20.77 7.05
CA LEU A 171 -17.93 22.10 7.48
C LEU A 171 -17.26 22.92 6.35
N ALA A 172 -17.29 22.43 5.12
CA ALA A 172 -16.65 23.06 3.98
C ALA A 172 -17.48 24.27 3.52
N GLY A 173 -16.91 25.47 3.66
CA GLY A 173 -17.55 26.72 3.26
C GLY A 173 -18.18 27.52 4.42
N LEU A 174 -18.12 27.02 5.65
CA LEU A 174 -18.51 27.79 6.84
C LEU A 174 -17.37 28.71 7.28
N GLU A 175 -17.72 29.91 7.72
CA GLU A 175 -16.77 30.77 8.44
C GLU A 175 -16.29 30.05 9.71
N LYS A 176 -15.00 30.21 10.01
CA LYS A 176 -14.28 29.48 11.05
C LYS A 176 -15.02 29.45 12.39
N GLU A 177 -15.63 30.57 12.79
CA GLU A 177 -16.36 30.67 14.06
C GLU A 177 -17.63 29.81 14.10
N LYS A 178 -18.35 29.73 12.98
CA LYS A 178 -19.55 28.87 12.87
C LYS A 178 -19.17 27.40 12.86
N ALA A 179 -18.09 27.04 12.16
CA ALA A 179 -17.59 25.66 12.15
C ALA A 179 -17.16 25.18 13.54
N LEU A 180 -16.45 26.05 14.29
CA LEU A 180 -16.02 25.74 15.66
C LEU A 180 -17.19 25.58 16.63
N ARG A 181 -18.25 26.39 16.48
CA ARG A 181 -19.44 26.30 17.33
C ARG A 181 -20.19 24.99 17.10
N ILE A 182 -20.39 24.60 15.83
CA ILE A 182 -21.05 23.34 15.46
C ILE A 182 -20.27 22.13 16.00
N LEU A 183 -18.93 22.16 15.89
CA LEU A 183 -18.07 21.12 16.47
C LEU A 183 -18.18 21.04 18.00
N SER A 184 -18.16 22.19 18.68
CA SER A 184 -18.30 22.26 20.13
C SER A 184 -19.65 21.71 20.61
N ASP A 185 -20.74 22.07 19.94
CA ASP A 185 -22.09 21.63 20.30
C ASP A 185 -22.25 20.12 20.03
N SER A 186 -21.66 19.60 18.95
CA SER A 186 -21.68 18.17 18.62
C SER A 186 -20.89 17.34 19.65
N ILE A 187 -19.75 17.83 20.10
CA ILE A 187 -18.96 17.19 21.16
C ILE A 187 -19.76 17.18 22.47
N HIS A 188 -20.37 18.30 22.86
CA HIS A 188 -21.17 18.34 24.08
C HIS A 188 -22.43 17.47 24.03
N ALA A 189 -23.05 17.30 22.86
CA ALA A 189 -24.18 16.39 22.68
C ALA A 189 -23.75 14.92 22.85
N ALA A 190 -22.61 14.53 22.28
CA ALA A 190 -22.07 13.18 22.43
C ALA A 190 -21.74 12.82 23.89
N PHE A 191 -21.30 13.80 24.69
CA PHE A 191 -20.97 13.60 26.12
C PHE A 191 -22.14 13.79 27.10
N ARG A 192 -23.37 14.06 26.62
CA ARG A 192 -24.59 14.12 27.45
C ARG A 192 -25.50 12.90 27.30
N SER A 193 -25.09 11.92 26.49
CA SER A 193 -25.90 10.73 26.17
C SER A 193 -25.57 9.51 27.05
N ASP A 194 -24.87 9.72 28.18
CA ASP A 194 -24.63 8.74 29.26
C ASP A 194 -25.49 9.08 30.49
#